data_AF-A0A8R1ECM5-F1
#
_entry.id   AF-A0A8R1ECM5-F1
#
_cell.length_a   1.000
_cell.length_b   1.000
_cell.length_c   1.000
_cell.angle_alpha   90.00
_cell.angle_beta   90.00
_cell.angle_gamma   90.00
#
_symmetry.space_group_name_H-M   'P 1'
#
loop_
_entity.id
_entity.type
_entity.pdbx_description
1 polymer ?
#
loop_
_entity_poly.entity_id
_entity_poly.type
_entity_poly.pdbx_seq_one_letter_code
_entity_poly.pdbx_strand_id
1 'polypeptide(L)'
;MHVEKSLNIGKYVIRTEHADLWILDDLQSNSIPLLRLSVANVFLEKLGERLKSSLFISMDYFNQRVFGWEPVIEEWRILRFLSNSKDSKQTVELVAETRSTLNINVTEQLIQQSIQWNAKLPAILASFERDDLRNQCSRSSSDHLPYVMKNATGCEVHFTTAVEDVLSARLEQRKSTNRWITVGRGQERNFEFPARLLLYSHLEREPPRQLIVRVAGWDEISPVNVDSCGTYFRVVKAIRPELKNARLLIAVTMEKDGKKVVTLKSSIDVTNHLPHPVAVQTDGA
;
A
#
# COMPACT_ATOMS: atom_id res chain seq x y z
N MET A 1 54.11 -7.12 -24.30
CA MET A 1 52.85 -7.86 -24.47
C MET A 1 52.30 -8.11 -23.07
N HIS A 2 51.47 -7.21 -22.56
CA HIS A 2 50.86 -7.36 -21.24
C HIS A 2 49.68 -8.31 -21.36
N VAL A 3 49.82 -9.51 -20.79
CA VAL A 3 48.70 -10.45 -20.64
C VAL A 3 47.89 -9.96 -19.45
N GLU A 4 46.75 -9.34 -19.71
CA GLU A 4 45.73 -9.12 -18.67
C GLU A 4 45.31 -10.50 -18.15
N LYS A 5 45.74 -10.83 -16.93
CA LYS A 5 45.19 -11.98 -16.21
C LYS A 5 43.74 -11.65 -15.87
N SER A 6 42.80 -12.30 -16.55
CA SER A 6 41.39 -12.24 -16.19
C SER A 6 41.22 -12.80 -14.77
N LEU A 7 40.57 -12.02 -13.91
CA LEU A 7 40.27 -12.43 -12.54
C LEU A 7 39.26 -13.58 -12.59
N ASN A 8 39.72 -14.82 -12.40
CA ASN A 8 38.84 -15.99 -12.41
C ASN A 8 38.22 -16.18 -11.02
N ILE A 9 36.97 -15.74 -10.87
CA ILE A 9 36.20 -15.90 -9.63
C ILE A 9 35.82 -17.38 -9.50
N GLY A 10 36.63 -18.15 -8.76
CA GLY A 10 36.42 -19.58 -8.58
C GLY A 10 35.21 -19.94 -7.71
N LYS A 11 34.77 -19.02 -6.84
CA LYS A 11 33.64 -19.22 -5.93
C LYS A 11 32.97 -17.89 -5.58
N TYR A 12 31.65 -17.87 -5.56
CA TYR A 12 30.90 -16.79 -4.91
C TYR A 12 29.80 -17.36 -4.02
N VAL A 13 29.58 -16.69 -2.90
CA VAL A 13 28.57 -17.04 -1.90
C VAL A 13 27.76 -15.79 -1.63
N ILE A 14 26.45 -15.88 -1.85
CA ILE A 14 25.48 -14.85 -1.53
C ILE A 14 24.66 -15.37 -0.35
N ARG A 15 24.65 -14.59 0.72
CA ARG A 15 23.83 -14.83 1.90
C ARG A 15 22.99 -13.60 2.14
N THR A 16 21.68 -13.79 2.11
CA THR A 16 20.73 -12.72 2.34
C THR A 16 19.62 -13.28 3.21
N GLU A 17 19.38 -12.64 4.36
CA GLU A 17 18.27 -13.01 5.22
C GLU A 17 16.95 -12.77 4.50
N HIS A 18 16.86 -11.66 3.78
CA HIS A 18 15.65 -11.27 3.10
C HIS A 18 15.86 -10.28 1.94
N ALA A 19 15.14 -10.48 0.82
CA ALA A 19 15.11 -9.60 -0.34
C ALA A 19 13.71 -9.55 -0.98
N ASP A 20 13.20 -8.35 -1.25
CA ASP A 20 11.95 -8.14 -1.98
C ASP A 20 12.20 -7.48 -3.34
N LEU A 21 11.46 -7.93 -4.34
CA LEU A 21 11.31 -7.26 -5.62
C LEU A 21 9.85 -6.81 -5.77
N TRP A 22 9.67 -5.51 -6.03
CA TRP A 22 8.36 -4.89 -6.20
C TRP A 22 8.18 -4.49 -7.67
N ILE A 23 7.03 -4.86 -8.23
CA ILE A 23 6.59 -4.41 -9.55
C ILE A 23 5.45 -3.43 -9.34
N LEU A 24 5.62 -2.20 -9.84
CA LEU A 24 4.65 -1.11 -9.75
C LEU A 24 4.17 -0.72 -11.16
N ASP A 25 2.91 -0.34 -11.31
CA ASP A 25 2.39 0.29 -12.53
C ASP A 25 2.47 1.81 -12.37
N ASP A 26 3.41 2.47 -13.05
CA ASP A 26 3.63 3.93 -12.98
C ASP A 26 3.14 4.69 -14.23
N LEU A 27 2.60 4.00 -15.25
CA LEU A 27 2.33 4.60 -16.57
C LEU A 27 1.24 5.68 -16.56
N GLN A 28 0.32 5.63 -15.59
CA GLN A 28 -0.82 6.55 -15.52
C GLN A 28 -0.74 7.53 -14.35
N SER A 29 0.47 7.82 -13.85
CA SER A 29 0.69 8.79 -12.77
C SER A 29 0.19 8.36 -11.39
N ASN A 30 -0.23 7.11 -11.20
CA ASN A 30 -0.53 6.54 -9.90
C ASN A 30 0.29 5.27 -9.76
N SER A 31 1.30 5.29 -8.87
CA SER A 31 2.16 4.14 -8.58
C SER A 31 1.40 3.10 -7.78
N ILE A 32 0.67 2.23 -8.47
CA ILE A 32 -0.07 1.14 -7.83
C ILE A 32 0.81 -0.11 -7.83
N PRO A 33 1.07 -0.73 -6.67
CA PRO A 33 1.78 -2.00 -6.64
C PRO A 33 0.99 -3.06 -7.41
N LEU A 34 1.70 -3.89 -8.17
CA LEU A 34 1.13 -5.01 -8.92
C LEU A 34 1.52 -6.33 -8.26
N LEU A 35 2.82 -6.51 -8.05
CA LEU A 35 3.40 -7.76 -7.60
C LEU A 35 4.53 -7.50 -6.60
N ARG A 36 4.63 -8.38 -5.62
CA ARG A 36 5.77 -8.50 -4.72
C ARG A 36 6.30 -9.92 -4.80
N LEU A 37 7.57 -10.07 -5.14
CA LEU A 37 8.30 -11.32 -5.02
C LEU A 37 9.21 -11.20 -3.80
N SER A 38 9.01 -12.06 -2.81
CA SER A 38 9.79 -12.05 -1.57
C SER A 38 10.66 -13.30 -1.53
N VAL A 39 11.92 -13.14 -1.19
CA VAL A 39 12.87 -14.24 -1.04
C VAL A 39 13.56 -14.14 0.31
N ALA A 40 13.39 -15.17 1.14
CA ALA A 40 13.95 -15.24 2.48
C ALA A 40 14.97 -16.37 2.61
N ASN A 41 15.87 -16.26 3.59
CA ASN A 41 16.91 -17.24 3.92
C ASN A 41 17.69 -17.72 2.69
N VAL A 42 18.09 -16.78 1.84
CA VAL A 42 18.82 -17.06 0.62
C VAL A 42 20.26 -17.42 0.99
N PHE A 43 20.61 -18.67 0.70
CA PHE A 43 21.98 -19.12 0.63
C PHE A 43 22.21 -19.60 -0.79
N LEU A 44 23.08 -18.93 -1.52
CA LEU A 44 23.46 -19.29 -2.89
C LEU A 44 24.97 -19.38 -2.98
N GLU A 45 25.47 -20.56 -3.33
CA GLU A 45 26.88 -20.87 -3.48
C GLU A 45 27.11 -21.39 -4.90
N LYS A 46 27.91 -20.66 -5.69
CA LYS A 46 28.42 -21.19 -6.97
C LYS A 46 29.90 -21.49 -6.84
N LEU A 47 30.27 -22.71 -7.24
CA LEU A 47 31.64 -23.20 -7.31
C LEU A 47 31.86 -23.79 -8.70
N GLY A 48 32.60 -23.07 -9.56
CA GLY A 48 32.71 -23.40 -10.99
C GLY A 48 31.34 -23.51 -11.65
N GLU A 49 31.02 -24.67 -12.23
CA GLU A 49 29.73 -24.94 -12.90
C GLU A 49 28.63 -25.48 -11.97
N ARG A 50 28.91 -25.64 -10.67
CA ARG A 50 27.94 -26.13 -9.68
C ARG A 50 27.35 -24.98 -8.90
N LEU A 51 26.03 -24.87 -8.96
CA LEU A 51 25.23 -23.96 -8.16
C LEU A 51 24.49 -24.75 -7.09
N LYS A 52 24.63 -24.35 -5.83
CA LYS A 52 23.88 -24.85 -4.70
C LYS A 52 23.11 -23.69 -4.09
N SER A 53 21.80 -23.83 -3.93
CA SER A 53 20.97 -22.81 -3.31
C SER A 53 20.02 -23.42 -2.28
N SER A 54 19.73 -22.68 -1.22
CA SER A 54 18.55 -22.89 -0.37
C SER A 54 17.90 -21.53 -0.18
N LEU A 55 16.59 -21.45 -0.34
CA LEU A 55 15.84 -20.20 -0.28
C LEU A 55 14.37 -20.49 0.00
N PHE A 56 13.70 -19.53 0.61
CA PHE A 56 12.25 -19.52 0.73
C PHE A 56 11.71 -18.50 -0.26
N ILE A 57 10.73 -18.89 -1.07
CA ILE A 57 10.14 -18.02 -2.09
C ILE A 57 8.65 -17.86 -1.81
N SER A 58 8.18 -16.62 -1.87
CA SER A 58 6.76 -16.29 -1.86
C SER A 58 6.47 -15.18 -2.86
N MET A 59 5.24 -15.13 -3.35
CA MET A 59 4.83 -14.13 -4.32
C MET A 59 3.42 -13.68 -3.99
N ASP A 60 3.25 -12.38 -3.86
CA ASP A 60 1.96 -11.75 -3.57
C ASP A 60 1.59 -10.81 -4.71
N TYR A 61 0.30 -10.69 -4.99
CA TYR A 61 -0.23 -9.69 -5.89
C TYR A 61 -1.10 -8.71 -5.11
N PHE A 62 -1.16 -7.47 -5.59
CA PHE A 62 -1.98 -6.45 -4.94
C PHE A 62 -3.41 -6.47 -5.50
N ASN A 63 -4.34 -6.95 -4.68
CA ASN A 63 -5.75 -6.91 -5.01
C ASN A 63 -6.29 -5.48 -4.78
N GLN A 64 -6.45 -4.75 -5.89
CA GLN A 64 -6.96 -3.38 -5.89
C GLN A 64 -8.40 -3.24 -5.40
N ARG A 65 -9.23 -4.31 -5.49
CA ARG A 65 -10.63 -4.27 -5.03
C ARG A 65 -10.73 -4.20 -3.50
N VAL A 66 -9.90 -5.00 -2.82
CA VAL A 66 -9.85 -5.07 -1.35
C VAL A 66 -8.75 -4.20 -0.75
N PHE A 67 -7.91 -3.60 -1.60
CA PHE A 67 -6.75 -2.80 -1.22
C PHE A 67 -5.81 -3.56 -0.29
N GLY A 68 -5.41 -4.76 -0.69
CA GLY A 68 -4.60 -5.65 0.12
C GLY A 68 -3.77 -6.62 -0.70
N TRP A 69 -2.73 -7.15 -0.07
CA TRP A 69 -1.91 -8.22 -0.64
C TRP A 69 -2.59 -9.56 -0.49
N GLU A 70 -2.62 -10.30 -1.59
CA GLU A 70 -3.07 -11.70 -1.61
C GLU A 70 -1.96 -12.59 -2.18
N PRO A 71 -1.75 -13.79 -1.60
CA PRO A 71 -0.71 -14.68 -2.07
C PRO A 71 -1.07 -15.22 -3.45
N VAL A 72 -0.12 -15.16 -4.39
CA VAL A 72 -0.11 -15.97 -5.62
C VAL A 72 0.62 -17.27 -5.36
N ILE A 73 1.77 -17.20 -4.70
CA ILE A 73 2.58 -18.34 -4.29
C ILE A 73 2.80 -18.21 -2.78
N GLU A 74 2.25 -19.14 -2.02
CA GLU A 74 2.52 -19.20 -0.57
C GLU A 74 3.98 -19.56 -0.30
N GLU A 75 4.48 -19.28 0.91
CA GLU A 75 5.89 -19.52 1.25
C GLU A 75 6.31 -20.96 0.97
N TRP A 76 7.16 -21.12 -0.06
CA TRP A 76 7.71 -22.39 -0.46
C TRP A 76 9.18 -22.50 -0.08
N ARG A 77 9.46 -23.48 0.79
CA ARG A 77 10.77 -23.66 1.40
C ARG A 77 11.61 -24.65 0.60
N ILE A 78 12.55 -24.11 -0.14
CA ILE A 78 13.49 -24.89 -0.94
C ILE A 78 14.75 -25.14 -0.11
N LEU A 79 14.89 -26.36 0.40
CA LEU A 79 16.03 -26.77 1.22
C LEU A 79 17.30 -26.94 0.40
N ARG A 80 17.15 -27.43 -0.84
CA ARG A 80 18.28 -27.68 -1.72
C ARG A 80 17.86 -27.57 -3.18
N PHE A 81 18.45 -26.62 -3.86
CA PHE A 81 18.47 -26.50 -5.31
C PHE A 81 19.91 -26.71 -5.77
N LEU A 82 20.14 -27.72 -6.60
CA LEU A 82 21.43 -27.97 -7.23
C LEU A 82 21.27 -27.82 -8.73
N SER A 83 22.05 -26.95 -9.34
CA SER A 83 22.18 -26.89 -10.79
C SER A 83 23.64 -27.16 -11.16
N ASN A 84 23.86 -28.11 -12.05
CA ASN A 84 25.19 -28.45 -12.52
C ASN A 84 25.16 -28.49 -14.06
N SER A 85 26.02 -27.68 -14.67
CA SER A 85 26.20 -27.64 -16.12
C SER A 85 27.52 -28.33 -16.46
N LYS A 86 27.48 -29.46 -17.15
CA LYS A 86 28.70 -30.12 -17.67
C LYS A 86 28.44 -30.60 -19.08
N ASP A 87 29.37 -30.34 -20.00
CA ASP A 87 29.35 -30.84 -21.38
C ASP A 87 27.97 -30.73 -22.03
N SER A 88 27.44 -29.49 -22.08
CA SER A 88 26.13 -29.09 -22.62
C SER A 88 24.88 -29.72 -21.97
N LYS A 89 25.04 -30.55 -20.93
CA LYS A 89 23.93 -31.10 -20.13
C LYS A 89 23.79 -30.34 -18.82
N GLN A 90 22.58 -29.82 -18.58
CA GLN A 90 22.23 -29.16 -17.34
C GLN A 90 21.36 -30.10 -16.50
N THR A 91 21.86 -30.52 -15.35
CA THR A 91 21.10 -31.31 -14.37
C THR A 91 20.64 -30.39 -13.25
N VAL A 92 19.33 -30.41 -12.98
CA VAL A 92 18.70 -29.63 -11.92
C VAL A 92 18.05 -30.58 -10.93
N GLU A 93 18.44 -30.48 -9.66
CA GLU A 93 17.82 -31.18 -8.54
C GLU A 93 17.19 -30.15 -7.62
N LEU A 94 15.93 -30.34 -7.28
CA LEU A 94 15.17 -29.47 -6.39
C LEU A 94 14.54 -30.32 -5.29
N VAL A 95 14.91 -30.03 -4.04
CA VAL A 95 14.39 -30.68 -2.85
C VAL A 95 13.75 -29.62 -1.97
N ALA A 96 12.43 -29.68 -1.87
CA ALA A 96 11.64 -28.87 -0.96
C ALA A 96 11.54 -29.54 0.42
N GLU A 97 11.22 -28.75 1.45
CA GLU A 97 10.92 -29.27 2.77
C GLU A 97 9.66 -30.14 2.75
N THR A 98 9.66 -31.29 3.43
CA THR A 98 8.53 -32.26 3.39
C THR A 98 7.20 -31.66 3.85
N ARG A 99 7.24 -30.64 4.71
CA ARG A 99 6.04 -29.94 5.21
C ARG A 99 5.67 -28.69 4.41
N SER A 100 6.51 -28.27 3.46
CA SER A 100 6.26 -27.10 2.63
C SER A 100 5.83 -27.54 1.23
N THR A 101 4.56 -27.30 0.91
CA THR A 101 4.00 -27.56 -0.41
C THR A 101 4.05 -26.28 -1.26
N LEU A 102 4.19 -26.45 -2.57
CA LEU A 102 4.01 -25.33 -3.51
C LEU A 102 2.51 -25.10 -3.70
N ASN A 103 1.95 -24.14 -2.97
CA ASN A 103 0.56 -23.74 -3.10
C ASN A 103 0.47 -22.50 -4.00
N ILE A 104 -0.33 -22.61 -5.06
CA ILE A 104 -0.55 -21.54 -6.03
C ILE A 104 -2.02 -21.14 -5.99
N ASN A 105 -2.27 -19.88 -5.69
CA ASN A 105 -3.61 -19.32 -5.59
C ASN A 105 -3.88 -18.46 -6.83
N VAL A 106 -4.95 -18.81 -7.56
CA VAL A 106 -5.39 -18.07 -8.75
C VAL A 106 -6.79 -17.53 -8.48
N THR A 107 -6.90 -16.23 -8.27
CA THR A 107 -8.17 -15.54 -8.03
C THR A 107 -8.72 -14.94 -9.33
N GLU A 108 -10.01 -14.67 -9.35
CA GLU A 108 -10.64 -13.94 -10.46
C GLU A 108 -9.99 -12.57 -10.69
N GLN A 109 -9.65 -11.88 -9.59
CA GLN A 109 -9.02 -10.57 -9.64
C GLN A 109 -7.63 -10.63 -10.29
N LEU A 110 -6.81 -11.62 -9.92
CA LEU A 110 -5.49 -11.82 -10.52
C LEU A 110 -5.60 -12.06 -12.04
N ILE A 111 -6.57 -12.87 -12.46
CA ILE A 111 -6.82 -13.12 -13.89
C ILE A 111 -7.19 -11.82 -14.60
N GLN A 112 -8.12 -11.04 -14.06
CA GLN A 112 -8.55 -9.79 -14.69
C GLN A 112 -7.42 -8.75 -14.76
N GLN A 113 -6.61 -8.62 -13.71
CA GLN A 113 -5.43 -7.75 -13.71
C GLN A 113 -4.39 -8.20 -14.74
N SER A 114 -4.13 -9.50 -14.87
CA SER A 114 -3.16 -10.01 -15.84
C SER A 114 -3.59 -9.74 -17.29
N ILE A 115 -4.88 -9.86 -17.62
CA ILE A 115 -5.43 -9.49 -18.93
C ILE A 115 -5.23 -7.99 -19.20
N GLN A 116 -5.53 -7.13 -18.23
CA GLN A 116 -5.35 -5.68 -18.36
C GLN A 116 -3.87 -5.31 -18.52
N TRP A 117 -2.99 -5.93 -17.75
CA TRP A 117 -1.55 -5.70 -17.82
C TRP A 117 -0.98 -6.18 -19.16
N ASN A 118 -1.40 -7.34 -19.65
CA ASN A 118 -1.00 -7.85 -20.95
C ASN A 118 -1.41 -6.91 -22.09
N ALA A 119 -2.58 -6.26 -21.99
CA ALA A 119 -2.99 -5.24 -22.95
C ALA A 119 -2.10 -3.98 -22.93
N LYS A 120 -1.52 -3.63 -21.77
CA LYS A 120 -0.58 -2.50 -21.62
C LYS A 120 0.87 -2.86 -22.01
N LEU A 121 1.24 -4.14 -21.94
CA LEU A 121 2.62 -4.62 -22.10
C LEU A 121 3.30 -4.15 -23.40
N PRO A 122 2.64 -4.13 -24.58
CA PRO A 122 3.26 -3.61 -25.80
C PRO A 122 3.64 -2.13 -25.71
N ALA A 123 2.81 -1.30 -25.05
CA ALA A 123 3.11 0.12 -24.84
C ALA A 123 4.27 0.30 -23.86
N ILE A 124 4.37 -0.57 -22.85
CA ILE A 124 5.48 -0.61 -21.90
C ILE A 124 6.79 -0.94 -22.60
N LEU A 125 6.80 -2.03 -23.39
CA LEU A 125 7.99 -2.44 -24.14
C LEU A 125 8.44 -1.35 -25.13
N ALA A 126 7.50 -0.73 -25.83
CA ALA A 126 7.78 0.40 -26.73
C ALA A 126 8.28 1.67 -25.99
N SER A 127 8.05 1.78 -24.68
CA SER A 127 8.59 2.86 -23.85
C SER A 127 10.01 2.58 -23.36
N PHE A 128 10.43 1.32 -23.28
CA PHE A 128 11.83 0.96 -22.98
C PHE A 128 12.77 1.21 -24.17
N GLU A 129 12.26 1.15 -25.40
CA GLU A 129 13.05 1.39 -26.62
C GLU A 129 13.26 2.88 -26.93
N ARG A 130 12.41 3.75 -26.38
CA ARG A 130 12.58 5.21 -26.43
C ARG A 130 13.24 5.62 -25.12
N ASP A 131 14.46 6.15 -25.14
CA ASP A 131 15.31 6.54 -23.99
C ASP A 131 14.70 7.58 -22.97
N ASP A 132 13.38 7.55 -22.73
CA ASP A 132 12.61 8.47 -21.87
C ASP A 132 12.58 8.06 -20.40
N LEU A 133 13.29 6.99 -20.01
CA LEU A 133 13.33 6.50 -18.62
C LEU A 133 13.78 7.60 -17.63
N ARG A 134 14.68 8.50 -18.05
CA ARG A 134 15.14 9.62 -17.20
C ARG A 134 14.12 10.74 -17.04
N ASN A 135 13.24 10.96 -18.01
CA ASN A 135 12.27 12.06 -18.02
C ASN A 135 10.93 11.67 -17.37
N GLN A 136 10.58 10.39 -17.31
CA GLN A 136 9.35 9.93 -16.65
C GLN A 136 9.53 9.78 -15.13
N CYS A 137 10.73 9.46 -14.65
CA CYS A 137 11.04 9.33 -13.22
C CYS A 137 11.18 10.68 -12.47
N SER A 138 10.96 11.83 -13.13
CA SER A 138 11.10 13.16 -12.51
C SER A 138 9.78 13.78 -12.03
N ARG A 139 8.67 13.03 -12.02
CA ARG A 139 7.39 13.53 -11.49
C ARG A 139 7.40 13.52 -9.96
N SER A 140 7.16 14.70 -9.38
CA SER A 140 7.18 14.94 -7.93
C SER A 140 6.13 14.10 -7.21
N SER A 141 6.57 13.29 -6.24
CA SER A 141 5.78 12.31 -5.47
C SER A 141 4.59 12.86 -4.67
N SER A 142 4.38 14.18 -4.61
CA SER A 142 3.33 14.81 -3.80
C SER A 142 1.91 14.72 -4.39
N ASP A 143 1.78 14.56 -5.72
CA ASP A 143 0.47 14.47 -6.40
C ASP A 143 -0.06 13.03 -6.51
N HIS A 144 0.75 12.07 -6.05
CA HIS A 144 0.59 10.63 -6.32
C HIS A 144 0.30 9.79 -5.08
N LEU A 145 -0.03 10.44 -3.95
CA LEU A 145 -0.30 9.70 -2.72
C LEU A 145 -1.58 8.85 -2.86
N PRO A 146 -1.59 7.61 -2.34
CA PRO A 146 -2.66 6.64 -2.58
C PRO A 146 -3.99 7.00 -1.91
N TYR A 147 -3.99 7.94 -0.96
CA TYR A 147 -5.19 8.40 -0.27
C TYR A 147 -5.47 9.88 -0.49
N VAL A 148 -6.75 10.20 -0.62
CA VAL A 148 -7.26 11.56 -0.72
C VAL A 148 -8.26 11.79 0.40
N MET A 149 -8.06 12.83 1.20
CA MET A 149 -9.01 13.28 2.21
C MET A 149 -9.86 14.41 1.66
N LYS A 150 -11.16 14.18 1.46
CA LYS A 150 -12.14 15.15 0.98
C LYS A 150 -13.01 15.68 2.12
N ASN A 151 -12.98 16.98 2.36
CA ASN A 151 -13.79 17.61 3.40
C ASN A 151 -15.03 18.29 2.81
N ALA A 152 -16.18 17.64 2.96
CA ALA A 152 -17.51 18.15 2.59
C ALA A 152 -18.38 18.45 3.82
N THR A 153 -17.78 18.61 5.01
CA THR A 153 -18.52 18.92 6.26
C THR A 153 -18.92 20.39 6.40
N GLY A 154 -18.34 21.28 5.57
CA GLY A 154 -18.49 22.74 5.72
C GLY A 154 -17.73 23.34 6.90
N CYS A 155 -17.07 22.53 7.75
CA CYS A 155 -16.22 22.96 8.86
C CYS A 155 -14.75 22.71 8.56
N GLU A 156 -13.84 23.32 9.32
CA GLU A 156 -12.43 22.93 9.29
C GLU A 156 -12.27 21.57 9.99
N VAL A 157 -11.48 20.69 9.37
CA VAL A 157 -11.25 19.35 9.88
C VAL A 157 -9.76 19.08 9.99
N HIS A 158 -9.37 18.41 11.07
CA HIS A 158 -8.03 17.88 11.27
C HIS A 158 -8.09 16.37 11.33
N PHE A 159 -7.11 15.69 10.72
CA PHE A 159 -6.98 14.24 10.84
C PHE A 159 -5.54 13.83 11.09
N THR A 160 -5.36 12.61 11.60
CA THR A 160 -4.04 12.01 11.77
C THR A 160 -4.08 10.52 11.46
N THR A 161 -2.98 10.01 10.89
CA THR A 161 -2.74 8.58 10.62
C THR A 161 -1.98 7.90 11.76
N ALA A 162 -1.41 8.67 12.69
CA ALA A 162 -0.70 8.18 13.87
C ALA A 162 -1.67 7.81 15.00
N VAL A 163 -2.57 6.86 14.73
CA VAL A 163 -3.66 6.48 15.64
C VAL A 163 -3.12 5.91 16.96
N GLU A 164 -2.11 5.04 16.89
CA GLU A 164 -1.51 4.41 18.08
C GLU A 164 -0.97 5.44 19.06
N ASP A 165 -0.28 6.47 18.56
CA ASP A 165 0.29 7.54 19.37
C ASP A 165 -0.81 8.42 20.00
N VAL A 166 -1.97 8.58 19.34
CA VAL A 166 -3.12 9.31 19.94
C VAL A 166 -3.76 8.46 21.05
N LEU A 167 -3.92 7.16 20.83
CA LEU A 167 -4.53 6.25 21.79
C LEU A 167 -3.65 6.06 23.04
N SER A 168 -2.34 5.86 22.86
CA SER A 168 -1.36 5.78 23.96
C SER A 168 -1.31 7.07 24.76
N ALA A 169 -1.24 8.23 24.09
CA ALA A 169 -1.29 9.52 24.78
C ALA A 169 -2.58 9.70 25.59
N ARG A 170 -3.73 9.19 25.11
CA ARG A 170 -5.00 9.21 25.85
C ARG A 170 -4.95 8.32 27.09
N LEU A 171 -4.37 7.12 27.00
CA LEU A 171 -4.18 6.22 28.14
C LEU A 171 -3.25 6.83 29.19
N GLU A 172 -2.19 7.50 28.75
CA GLU A 172 -1.19 8.17 29.59
C GLU A 172 -1.62 9.57 30.06
N GLN A 173 -2.84 10.02 29.70
CA GLN A 173 -3.37 11.36 29.99
C GLN A 173 -2.44 12.51 29.55
N ARG A 174 -1.71 12.28 28.46
CA ARG A 174 -0.74 13.19 27.85
C ARG A 174 -1.31 13.81 26.57
N LYS A 175 -0.81 14.99 26.19
CA LYS A 175 -1.06 15.56 24.85
C LYS A 175 -0.24 14.81 23.80
N SER A 176 -0.89 14.30 22.76
CA SER A 176 -0.20 13.66 21.64
C SER A 176 0.70 14.67 20.92
N THR A 177 1.92 14.24 20.55
CA THR A 177 2.90 15.04 19.80
C THR A 177 2.75 14.87 18.28
N ASN A 178 1.66 14.24 17.85
CA ASN A 178 1.50 13.82 16.47
C ASN A 178 1.18 14.98 15.56
N ARG A 179 1.62 14.85 14.30
CA ARG A 179 1.26 15.78 13.25
C ARG A 179 -0.21 15.60 12.88
N TRP A 180 -1.03 16.59 13.23
CA TRP A 180 -2.39 16.73 12.71
C TRP A 180 -2.35 17.45 11.38
N ILE A 181 -3.07 16.90 10.40
CA ILE A 181 -3.16 17.42 9.05
C ILE A 181 -4.49 18.16 8.92
N THR A 182 -4.45 19.46 8.63
CA THR A 182 -5.64 20.29 8.42
C THR A 182 -6.14 20.18 6.98
N VAL A 183 -7.46 20.04 6.82
CA VAL A 183 -8.18 20.11 5.54
C VAL A 183 -9.27 21.17 5.66
N GLY A 184 -9.14 22.22 4.85
CA GLY A 184 -10.10 23.33 4.83
C GLY A 184 -11.48 22.91 4.33
N ARG A 185 -12.44 23.83 4.45
CA ARG A 185 -13.84 23.62 4.04
C ARG A 185 -13.91 23.40 2.53
N GLY A 186 -14.51 22.29 2.09
CA GLY A 186 -14.61 21.96 0.66
C GLY A 186 -13.29 21.57 -0.01
N GLN A 187 -12.20 21.47 0.74
CA GLN A 187 -10.89 21.15 0.20
C GLN A 187 -10.62 19.66 0.22
N GLU A 188 -9.68 19.26 -0.63
CA GLU A 188 -9.14 17.91 -0.72
C GLU A 188 -7.65 17.95 -0.41
N ARG A 189 -7.15 16.90 0.24
CA ARG A 189 -5.74 16.78 0.58
C ARG A 189 -5.24 15.35 0.41
N ASN A 190 -4.20 15.20 -0.40
CA ASN A 190 -3.49 13.94 -0.58
C ASN A 190 -2.71 13.58 0.70
N PHE A 191 -2.71 12.30 1.07
CA PHE A 191 -1.93 11.80 2.20
C PHE A 191 -1.54 10.33 2.01
N GLU A 192 -0.59 9.88 2.82
CA GLU A 192 -0.19 8.49 2.91
C GLU A 192 -0.12 8.05 4.37
N PHE A 193 -0.26 6.74 4.58
CA PHE A 193 0.11 6.15 5.85
C PHE A 193 1.63 6.08 5.90
N PRO A 194 2.26 6.41 7.04
CA PRO A 194 3.69 6.23 7.17
C PRO A 194 4.04 4.81 6.75
N ALA A 195 4.86 4.67 5.72
CA ALA A 195 5.56 3.43 5.48
C ALA A 195 6.44 3.25 6.72
N ARG A 196 5.93 2.56 7.74
CA ARG A 196 6.79 2.01 8.78
C ARG A 196 7.86 1.28 7.98
N LEU A 197 9.11 1.73 8.13
CA LEU A 197 10.26 1.19 7.41
C LEU A 197 10.03 -0.31 7.28
N LEU A 198 9.88 -0.79 6.04
CA LEU A 198 9.54 -2.19 5.68
C LEU A 198 10.61 -3.20 6.18
N LEU A 199 11.49 -2.75 7.06
CA LEU A 199 12.53 -3.46 7.80
C LEU A 199 11.95 -4.35 8.92
N TYR A 200 10.66 -4.26 9.24
CA TYR A 200 10.03 -5.12 10.25
C TYR A 200 9.16 -6.21 9.62
N SER A 201 9.85 -7.33 9.37
CA SER A 201 9.36 -8.72 9.45
C SER A 201 8.17 -9.16 8.59
N HIS A 202 8.40 -10.21 7.82
CA HIS A 202 7.42 -11.13 7.22
C HIS A 202 6.42 -11.78 8.19
N LEU A 203 6.50 -11.45 9.48
CA LEU A 203 5.72 -12.05 10.55
C LEU A 203 4.62 -11.11 11.06
N GLU A 204 4.74 -9.80 10.84
CA GLU A 204 3.74 -8.83 11.27
C GLU A 204 2.83 -8.46 10.10
N ARG A 205 1.55 -8.83 10.23
CA ARG A 205 0.47 -8.38 9.34
C ARG A 205 0.56 -6.87 9.21
N GLU A 206 0.47 -6.37 7.97
CA GLU A 206 0.49 -4.93 7.70
C GLU A 206 -0.50 -4.22 8.65
N PRO A 207 -0.06 -3.19 9.40
CA PRO A 207 -0.89 -2.59 10.42
C PRO A 207 -2.16 -1.99 9.78
N PRO A 208 -3.31 -2.07 10.47
CA PRO A 208 -4.56 -1.60 9.92
C PRO A 208 -4.44 -0.10 9.63
N ARG A 209 -4.87 0.31 8.44
CA ARG A 209 -4.79 1.71 8.04
C ARG A 209 -5.97 2.43 8.68
N GLN A 210 -5.67 3.11 9.77
CA GLN A 210 -6.67 3.79 10.59
C GLN A 210 -6.43 5.29 10.66
N LEU A 211 -7.52 6.05 10.72
CA LEU A 211 -7.47 7.48 10.94
C LEU A 211 -8.33 7.90 12.12
N ILE A 212 -7.88 8.96 12.79
CA ILE A 212 -8.68 9.74 13.73
C ILE A 212 -8.91 11.11 13.12
N VAL A 213 -10.13 11.59 13.27
CA VAL A 213 -10.59 12.88 12.76
C VAL A 213 -11.10 13.73 13.92
N ARG A 214 -10.81 15.02 13.87
CA ARG A 214 -11.34 16.06 14.75
C ARG A 214 -11.95 17.16 13.90
N VAL A 215 -13.23 17.43 14.12
CA VAL A 215 -13.94 18.54 13.47
C VAL A 215 -13.90 19.75 14.40
N ALA A 216 -13.67 20.94 13.88
CA ALA A 216 -13.63 22.16 14.69
C ALA A 216 -14.93 22.34 15.51
N GLY A 217 -14.80 22.40 16.84
CA GLY A 217 -15.94 22.53 17.78
C GLY A 217 -16.41 21.21 18.42
N TRP A 218 -15.99 20.06 17.88
CA TRP A 218 -16.29 18.74 18.42
C TRP A 218 -15.02 17.97 18.78
N ASP A 219 -15.18 16.98 19.65
CA ASP A 219 -14.11 16.10 20.10
C ASP A 219 -13.68 15.11 19.00
N GLU A 220 -12.53 14.49 19.19
CA GLU A 220 -11.97 13.47 18.31
C GLU A 220 -12.90 12.25 18.17
N ILE A 221 -12.98 11.69 16.97
CA ILE A 221 -13.73 10.45 16.75
C ILE A 221 -12.93 9.22 17.18
N SER A 222 -13.62 8.10 17.38
CA SER A 222 -12.94 6.80 17.48
C SER A 222 -12.30 6.41 16.14
N PRO A 223 -11.19 5.64 16.16
CA PRO A 223 -10.50 5.23 14.94
C PRO A 223 -11.42 4.64 13.87
N VAL A 224 -11.12 4.97 12.62
CA VAL A 224 -11.83 4.48 11.44
C VAL A 224 -10.85 3.76 10.53
N ASN A 225 -11.14 2.48 10.24
CA ASN A 225 -10.39 1.71 9.25
C ASN A 225 -10.71 2.22 7.85
N VAL A 226 -9.66 2.43 7.05
CA VAL A 226 -9.80 2.81 5.64
C VAL A 226 -9.27 1.73 4.70
N ASP A 227 -9.08 0.48 5.15
CA ASP A 227 -8.69 -0.62 4.26
C ASP A 227 -9.85 -1.10 3.38
N SER A 228 -11.08 -1.10 3.87
CA SER A 228 -12.27 -1.44 3.08
C SER A 228 -13.04 -0.19 2.63
N CYS A 229 -13.63 -0.28 1.43
CA CYS A 229 -14.62 0.71 0.98
C CYS A 229 -15.90 0.54 1.80
N GLY A 230 -16.54 1.65 2.14
CA GLY A 230 -17.77 1.62 2.93
C GLY A 230 -18.07 2.97 3.58
N THR A 231 -19.23 3.03 4.24
CA THR A 231 -19.68 4.24 4.95
C THR A 231 -19.69 3.98 6.45
N TYR A 232 -19.04 4.85 7.20
CA TYR A 232 -18.92 4.78 8.65
C TYR A 232 -19.60 5.99 9.28
N PHE A 233 -20.37 5.75 10.34
CA PHE A 233 -20.96 6.80 11.16
C PHE A 233 -20.23 6.89 12.48
N ARG A 234 -19.94 8.13 12.93
CA ARG A 234 -19.37 8.41 14.25
C ARG A 234 -20.14 9.55 14.90
N VAL A 235 -20.57 9.34 16.14
CA VAL A 235 -21.13 10.42 16.96
C VAL A 235 -19.97 11.25 17.49
N VAL A 236 -20.03 12.55 17.27
CA VAL A 236 -19.03 13.51 17.73
C VAL A 236 -19.62 14.33 18.88
N LYS A 237 -18.89 14.42 19.98
CA LYS A 237 -19.32 15.14 21.18
C LYS A 237 -18.94 16.60 21.07
N ALA A 238 -19.87 17.48 21.39
CA ALA A 238 -19.58 18.91 21.41
C ALA A 238 -18.60 19.24 22.54
N ILE A 239 -17.55 20.02 22.22
CA ILE A 239 -16.61 20.53 23.24
C ILE A 239 -17.20 21.77 23.92
N ARG A 240 -17.93 22.58 23.14
CA ARG A 240 -18.57 23.80 23.62
C ARG A 240 -20.02 23.51 24.01
N PRO A 241 -20.53 24.08 25.12
CA PRO A 241 -21.89 23.85 25.59
C PRO A 241 -22.97 24.39 24.63
N GLU A 242 -22.61 25.35 23.77
CA GLU A 242 -23.48 25.92 22.74
C GLU A 242 -23.77 24.94 21.60
N LEU A 243 -22.89 23.97 21.37
CA LEU A 243 -23.00 23.00 20.29
C LEU A 243 -23.68 21.73 20.77
N LYS A 244 -24.55 21.16 19.93
CA LYS A 244 -25.11 19.82 20.15
C LYS A 244 -24.17 18.75 19.61
N ASN A 245 -24.30 17.54 20.15
CA ASN A 245 -23.63 16.37 19.57
C ASN A 245 -24.10 16.16 18.13
N ALA A 246 -23.18 15.82 17.24
CA ALA A 246 -23.46 15.64 15.82
C ALA A 246 -23.06 14.23 15.36
N ARG A 247 -23.43 13.87 14.14
CA ARG A 247 -22.98 12.64 13.48
C ARG A 247 -22.12 13.01 12.28
N LEU A 248 -20.89 12.51 12.29
CA LEU A 248 -19.96 12.58 11.18
C LEU A 248 -20.11 11.32 10.32
N LEU A 249 -20.30 11.51 9.02
CA LEU A 249 -20.30 10.46 8.02
C LEU A 249 -18.92 10.43 7.35
N ILE A 250 -18.27 9.27 7.37
CA ILE A 250 -17.01 9.01 6.67
C ILE A 250 -17.29 7.97 5.58
N ALA A 251 -17.26 8.38 4.31
CA ALA A 251 -17.41 7.49 3.17
C ALA A 251 -16.03 7.19 2.56
N VAL A 252 -15.66 5.93 2.49
CA VAL A 252 -14.42 5.45 1.87
C VAL A 252 -14.78 4.82 0.53
N THR A 253 -14.30 5.43 -0.56
CA THR A 253 -14.55 5.00 -1.93
C THR A 253 -13.23 4.86 -2.70
N MET A 254 -13.23 4.09 -3.77
CA MET A 254 -12.10 4.00 -4.70
C MET A 254 -12.45 4.74 -5.99
N GLU A 255 -11.61 5.68 -6.39
CA GLU A 255 -11.71 6.31 -7.70
C GLU A 255 -11.16 5.38 -8.80
N LYS A 256 -11.51 5.68 -10.06
CA LYS A 256 -11.12 4.86 -11.22
C LYS A 256 -9.61 4.82 -11.45
N ASP A 257 -8.90 5.77 -10.89
CA ASP A 257 -7.46 5.88 -10.90
C ASP A 257 -6.79 5.02 -9.80
N GLY A 258 -7.58 4.32 -8.98
CA GLY A 258 -7.08 3.47 -7.89
C GLY A 258 -6.75 4.23 -6.61
N LYS A 259 -7.02 5.54 -6.53
CA LYS A 259 -6.90 6.30 -5.28
C LYS A 259 -8.06 6.02 -4.35
N LYS A 260 -7.75 5.91 -3.07
CA LYS A 260 -8.76 5.78 -2.04
C LYS A 260 -9.18 7.15 -1.54
N VAL A 261 -10.41 7.52 -1.83
CA VAL A 261 -10.99 8.79 -1.41
C VAL A 261 -11.78 8.56 -0.14
N VAL A 262 -11.32 9.17 0.94
CA VAL A 262 -12.03 9.25 2.21
C VAL A 262 -12.77 10.59 2.20
N THR A 263 -14.08 10.55 2.31
CA THR A 263 -14.94 11.74 2.23
C THR A 263 -15.65 11.95 3.57
N LEU A 264 -15.42 13.12 4.18
CA LEU A 264 -16.07 13.54 5.42
C LEU A 264 -17.26 14.41 5.09
N LYS A 265 -18.44 14.03 5.57
CA LYS A 265 -19.71 14.73 5.32
C LYS A 265 -20.54 14.81 6.60
N SER A 266 -21.46 15.76 6.63
CA SER A 266 -22.58 15.70 7.58
C SER A 266 -23.41 14.43 7.32
N SER A 267 -24.09 13.93 8.35
CA SER A 267 -25.02 12.81 8.18
C SER A 267 -26.32 13.19 7.46
N ILE A 268 -26.55 14.48 7.23
CA ILE A 268 -27.73 15.04 6.59
C ILE A 268 -27.24 15.90 5.43
N ASP A 269 -27.75 15.60 4.24
CA ASP A 269 -27.58 16.42 3.03
C ASP A 269 -28.90 17.15 2.78
N VAL A 270 -28.83 18.47 2.57
CA VAL A 270 -29.99 19.29 2.23
C VAL A 270 -29.82 19.80 0.81
N THR A 271 -30.70 19.38 -0.10
CA THR A 271 -30.71 19.83 -1.49
C THR A 271 -31.97 20.65 -1.75
N ASN A 272 -31.79 21.89 -2.21
CA ASN A 272 -32.90 22.73 -2.63
C ASN A 272 -33.21 22.46 -4.11
N HIS A 273 -34.40 21.93 -4.39
CA HIS A 273 -34.89 21.70 -5.76
C HIS A 273 -35.82 22.82 -6.26
N LEU A 274 -36.01 23.88 -5.47
CA LEU A 274 -36.84 25.02 -5.85
C LEU A 274 -36.04 26.06 -6.65
N PRO A 275 -36.70 26.84 -7.51
CA PRO A 275 -36.05 27.93 -8.27
C PRO A 275 -35.63 29.11 -7.38
N HIS A 276 -36.04 29.13 -6.11
CA HIS A 276 -35.75 30.22 -5.17
C HIS A 276 -34.83 29.74 -4.03
N PRO A 277 -33.92 30.60 -3.54
CA PRO A 277 -33.06 30.25 -2.41
C PRO A 277 -33.89 30.03 -1.14
N VAL A 278 -33.61 28.94 -0.43
CA VAL A 278 -34.26 28.59 0.85
C VAL A 278 -33.26 28.80 1.97
N ALA A 279 -33.66 29.56 2.99
CA ALA A 279 -32.89 29.68 4.22
C ALA A 279 -33.14 28.43 5.08
N VAL A 280 -32.06 27.74 5.46
CA VAL A 280 -32.12 26.60 6.37
C VAL A 280 -31.69 27.10 7.75
N GLN A 281 -32.62 27.07 8.69
CA GLN A 281 -32.34 27.39 10.09
C GLN A 281 -32.30 26.08 10.89
N THR A 282 -31.23 25.89 11.64
CA THR A 282 -31.09 24.75 12.56
C THR A 282 -31.20 25.27 13.98
N ASP A 283 -32.14 24.74 14.76
CA ASP A 283 -32.30 25.09 16.19
C ASP A 283 -31.12 24.53 17.00
N GLY A 284 -30.02 25.29 17.06
CA GLY A 284 -28.82 24.92 17.81
C GLY A 284 -27.55 25.69 17.45
N ALA A 285 -27.67 26.96 17.05
CA ALA A 285 -26.57 27.91 16.94
C ALA A 285 -26.91 29.16 17.74
#